data_AF-B5IL31-F1
#
_entry.id   AF-B5IL31-F1
#
_cell.length_a   1.000
_cell.length_b   1.000
_cell.length_c   1.000
_cell.angle_alpha   90.00
_cell.angle_beta   90.00
_cell.angle_gamma   90.00
#
_symmetry.space_group_name_H-M   'P 1'
#
loop_
_entity.id
_entity.type
_entity.pdbx_description
1 polymer ?
#
loop_
_entity_poly.entity_id
_entity_poly.type
_entity_poly.pdbx_seq_one_letter_code
_entity_poly.pdbx_strand_id
1 'polypeptide(L)'
;MAVASFSNLNPVAIPGVGTSGTGSPYPSLIGVGGLQGGVTRVGVTLKGLSHTYPDDVDVLLVAPDGTTRSLVMSDAGTNLDVTAVNLAFDDNFPDALPDSAQILSGSYKPSDYGATADAFPAPAPAGPYAADFKTFRGVNPNGTWRLYINDDAGADSGNLAQGWELRLFHGANPVFGDDGDNLIKLKKSINTYAGGPGADTYRLGKKATRSTYLRKLDHITDFDTVNDRIDYGFKGPRPFGKDFGSLSSLNARALKKKFKPNKLKKKAWGTFTVGSGGPESERTFLILNDLKAGFQLKRDFLVEITGYFGSNALTNLNVI
;
A
#
# COMPACT_ATOMS: atom_id res chain seq x y z
N MET A 1 -8.84 1.90 8.11
CA MET A 1 -8.51 0.46 8.21
C MET A 1 -7.09 0.35 8.73
N ALA A 2 -6.60 -0.86 8.97
CA ALA A 2 -5.26 -1.08 9.46
C ALA A 2 -4.29 -1.35 8.31
N VAL A 3 -3.09 -0.85 8.48
CA VAL A 3 -1.91 -1.34 7.78
C VAL A 3 -1.22 -2.26 8.78
N ALA A 4 -0.73 -3.39 8.30
CA ALA A 4 0.06 -4.30 9.11
C ALA A 4 1.29 -4.73 8.30
N SER A 5 2.46 -4.58 8.91
CA SER A 5 3.72 -5.10 8.39
C SER A 5 4.07 -6.39 9.12
N PHE A 6 4.55 -7.36 8.37
CA PHE A 6 5.05 -8.63 8.85
C PHE A 6 6.40 -8.87 8.18
N SER A 7 7.32 -9.53 8.87
CA SER A 7 8.64 -9.81 8.31
C SER A 7 9.04 -11.24 8.57
N ASN A 8 9.82 -11.77 7.63
CA ASN A 8 10.65 -12.93 7.86
C ASN A 8 12.09 -12.48 7.67
N LEU A 9 12.86 -12.47 8.76
CA LEU A 9 14.25 -12.00 8.78
C LEU A 9 15.26 -13.08 8.40
N ASN A 10 14.79 -14.32 8.14
CA ASN A 10 15.68 -15.40 7.76
C ASN A 10 16.22 -15.14 6.34
N PRO A 11 17.53 -15.32 6.13
CA PRO A 11 18.12 -15.13 4.81
C PRO A 11 17.59 -16.17 3.82
N VAL A 12 17.60 -15.81 2.54
CA VAL A 12 17.34 -16.73 1.42
C VAL A 12 18.58 -16.77 0.53
N ALA A 13 19.20 -17.94 0.36
CA ALA A 13 20.27 -18.13 -0.62
C ALA A 13 19.68 -18.19 -2.04
N ILE A 14 20.38 -17.64 -3.03
CA ILE A 14 19.93 -17.53 -4.44
C ILE A 14 21.11 -17.93 -5.35
N PRO A 15 21.11 -19.09 -6.00
CA PRO A 15 20.25 -20.23 -5.70
C PRO A 15 20.57 -20.82 -4.32
N GLY A 16 19.77 -21.81 -3.87
CA GLY A 16 20.04 -22.54 -2.64
C GLY A 16 21.31 -23.41 -2.70
N VAL A 17 21.65 -23.92 -3.89
CA VAL A 17 22.82 -24.76 -4.18
C VAL A 17 23.23 -24.53 -5.62
N GLY A 18 24.53 -24.59 -5.92
CA GLY A 18 25.03 -24.48 -7.28
C GLY A 18 25.08 -23.03 -7.75
N THR A 19 24.79 -22.83 -9.03
CA THR A 19 24.87 -21.52 -9.70
C THR A 19 23.62 -21.22 -10.53
N SER A 20 22.54 -21.97 -10.31
CA SER A 20 21.18 -21.70 -10.80
C SER A 20 20.16 -22.54 -10.01
N GLY A 21 18.90 -22.14 -10.03
CA GLY A 21 17.76 -22.87 -9.48
C GLY A 21 17.08 -22.20 -8.28
N THR A 22 16.22 -22.96 -7.61
CA THR A 22 15.41 -22.44 -6.50
C THR A 22 16.27 -21.93 -5.35
N GLY A 23 15.82 -20.85 -4.72
CA GLY A 23 16.44 -20.34 -3.50
C GLY A 23 16.35 -21.32 -2.32
N SER A 24 16.94 -20.94 -1.18
CA SER A 24 16.82 -21.71 0.07
C SER A 24 16.68 -20.79 1.27
N PRO A 25 15.54 -20.81 1.99
CA PRO A 25 14.38 -21.69 1.80
C PRO A 25 13.54 -21.36 0.57
N TYR A 26 12.80 -22.36 0.07
CA TYR A 26 11.86 -22.21 -1.05
C TYR A 26 10.55 -22.98 -0.77
N PRO A 27 9.45 -22.30 -0.43
CA PRO A 27 9.29 -20.85 -0.25
C PRO A 27 9.88 -20.32 1.07
N SER A 28 10.15 -19.01 1.11
CA SER A 28 10.23 -18.23 2.35
C SER A 28 8.84 -17.82 2.82
N LEU A 29 8.54 -17.99 4.10
CA LEU A 29 7.16 -17.90 4.63
C LEU A 29 6.96 -16.68 5.54
N ILE A 30 5.80 -16.03 5.43
CA ILE A 30 5.29 -15.08 6.41
C ILE A 30 3.90 -15.51 6.87
N GLY A 31 3.72 -15.73 8.18
CA GLY A 31 2.41 -16.00 8.78
C GLY A 31 1.69 -14.71 9.13
N VAL A 32 0.48 -14.53 8.60
CA VAL A 32 -0.38 -13.35 8.86
C VAL A 32 -1.63 -13.78 9.62
N GLY A 33 -2.00 -13.01 10.63
CA GLY A 33 -3.20 -13.26 11.43
C GLY A 33 -3.79 -12.02 12.06
N GLY A 34 -5.07 -12.09 12.45
CA GLY A 34 -5.77 -11.03 13.17
C GLY A 34 -6.25 -9.85 12.29
N LEU A 35 -6.12 -9.95 10.97
CA LEU A 35 -6.55 -8.91 10.04
C LEU A 35 -8.02 -9.08 9.65
N GLN A 36 -8.74 -7.97 9.48
CA GLN A 36 -10.17 -7.98 9.14
C GLN A 36 -10.42 -7.56 7.70
N GLY A 37 -11.39 -8.18 7.05
CA GLY A 37 -11.76 -7.85 5.67
C GLY A 37 -10.79 -8.43 4.64
N GLY A 38 -10.72 -7.82 3.46
CA GLY A 38 -9.86 -8.25 2.36
C GLY A 38 -8.66 -7.33 2.17
N VAL A 39 -7.62 -7.82 1.52
CA VAL A 39 -6.46 -7.04 1.04
C VAL A 39 -6.93 -5.96 0.08
N THR A 40 -6.30 -4.79 0.13
CA THR A 40 -6.59 -3.67 -0.77
C THR A 40 -5.38 -3.18 -1.53
N ARG A 41 -4.21 -3.39 -0.93
CA ARG A 41 -2.91 -3.05 -1.47
C ARG A 41 -1.87 -3.90 -0.75
N VAL A 42 -0.86 -4.31 -1.48
CA VAL A 42 0.27 -5.09 -0.99
C VAL A 42 1.53 -4.27 -1.23
N GLY A 43 2.44 -4.28 -0.26
CA GLY A 43 3.81 -3.89 -0.46
C GLY A 43 4.73 -5.05 -0.06
N VAL A 44 5.81 -5.23 -0.80
CA VAL A 44 6.88 -6.19 -0.46
C VAL A 44 8.17 -5.40 -0.27
N THR A 45 9.02 -5.78 0.66
CA THR A 45 10.38 -5.22 0.74
C THR A 45 11.38 -6.35 0.84
N LEU A 46 12.28 -6.43 -0.13
CA LEU A 46 13.43 -7.32 -0.12
C LEU A 46 14.57 -6.59 0.59
N LYS A 47 15.13 -7.18 1.66
CA LYS A 47 16.17 -6.53 2.48
C LYS A 47 17.52 -7.20 2.31
N GLY A 48 18.52 -6.41 1.91
CA GLY A 48 19.90 -6.86 1.72
C GLY A 48 20.07 -7.84 0.56
N LEU A 49 19.40 -7.60 -0.57
CA LEU A 49 19.59 -8.37 -1.79
C LEU A 49 20.99 -8.15 -2.35
N SER A 50 21.71 -9.23 -2.61
CA SER A 50 22.99 -9.23 -3.31
C SER A 50 22.96 -10.33 -4.39
N HIS A 51 23.44 -10.04 -5.59
CA HIS A 51 23.56 -10.99 -6.70
C HIS A 51 24.56 -10.44 -7.71
N THR A 52 25.37 -11.30 -8.34
CA THR A 52 26.33 -10.91 -9.39
C THR A 52 25.69 -10.75 -10.76
N TYR A 53 24.45 -11.22 -10.93
CA TYR A 53 23.66 -11.01 -12.13
C TYR A 53 22.18 -10.86 -11.75
N PRO A 54 21.71 -9.67 -11.35
CA PRO A 54 20.35 -9.50 -10.82
C PRO A 54 19.23 -9.84 -11.82
N ASP A 55 19.53 -9.86 -13.13
CA ASP A 55 18.59 -10.29 -14.17
C ASP A 55 18.06 -11.70 -13.89
N ASP A 56 18.92 -12.60 -13.41
CA ASP A 56 18.56 -14.00 -13.19
C ASP A 56 17.63 -14.20 -11.98
N VAL A 57 17.35 -13.13 -11.20
CA VAL A 57 16.62 -13.21 -9.93
C VAL A 57 15.13 -12.98 -10.13
N ASP A 58 14.39 -14.09 -10.18
CA ASP A 58 12.93 -14.07 -10.24
C ASP A 58 12.33 -14.21 -8.84
N VAL A 59 11.33 -13.38 -8.53
CA VAL A 59 10.67 -13.36 -7.23
C VAL A 59 9.16 -13.38 -7.39
N LEU A 60 8.51 -14.42 -6.86
CA LEU A 60 7.05 -14.60 -6.91
C LEU A 60 6.44 -14.52 -5.50
N LEU A 61 5.46 -13.64 -5.32
CA LEU A 61 4.62 -13.60 -4.12
C LEU A 61 3.34 -14.42 -4.33
N VAL A 62 3.00 -15.26 -3.36
CA VAL A 62 1.76 -16.06 -3.35
C VAL A 62 0.99 -15.84 -2.06
N ALA A 63 -0.31 -15.57 -2.21
CA ALA A 63 -1.23 -15.30 -1.13
C ALA A 63 -1.62 -16.58 -0.34
N PRO A 64 -2.30 -16.44 0.81
CA PRO A 64 -2.66 -17.57 1.66
C PRO A 64 -3.53 -18.64 1.01
N ASP A 65 -4.33 -18.28 0.01
CA ASP A 65 -5.16 -19.21 -0.75
C ASP A 65 -4.35 -20.21 -1.60
N GLY A 66 -3.04 -19.97 -1.76
CA GLY A 66 -2.13 -20.80 -2.53
C GLY A 66 -2.27 -20.65 -4.05
N THR A 67 -3.16 -19.79 -4.52
CA THR A 67 -3.46 -19.61 -5.96
C THR A 67 -3.29 -18.18 -6.42
N THR A 68 -3.64 -17.17 -5.61
CA THR A 68 -3.47 -15.77 -6.02
C THR A 68 -2.01 -15.39 -5.87
N ARG A 69 -1.42 -14.84 -6.93
CA ARG A 69 0.04 -14.72 -7.08
C ARG A 69 0.43 -13.60 -8.04
N SER A 70 1.61 -13.02 -7.83
CA SER A 70 2.16 -11.93 -8.62
C SER A 70 3.69 -11.95 -8.58
N LEU A 71 4.33 -11.59 -9.68
CA LEU A 71 5.78 -11.33 -9.69
C LEU A 71 6.07 -10.06 -8.90
N VAL A 72 7.19 -10.07 -8.19
CA VAL A 72 7.76 -8.93 -7.49
C VAL A 72 8.84 -8.31 -8.37
N MET A 73 9.72 -9.15 -8.92
CA MET A 73 10.71 -8.82 -9.95
C MET A 73 11.04 -10.07 -10.77
N SER A 74 11.38 -9.90 -12.04
CA SER A 74 11.98 -10.87 -12.97
C SER A 74 12.82 -10.11 -13.99
N ASP A 75 13.92 -10.70 -14.45
CA ASP A 75 14.72 -10.20 -15.58
C ASP A 75 15.14 -8.71 -15.46
N ALA A 76 15.54 -8.27 -14.25
CA ALA A 76 15.87 -6.85 -14.02
C ALA A 76 17.33 -6.64 -13.62
N GLY A 77 17.94 -5.59 -14.19
CA GLY A 77 19.24 -5.06 -13.78
C GLY A 77 20.41 -5.48 -14.68
N THR A 78 20.22 -6.46 -15.57
CA THR A 78 21.25 -7.04 -16.44
C THR A 78 22.49 -7.55 -15.66
N ASN A 79 23.69 -7.37 -16.18
CA ASN A 79 24.95 -7.90 -15.63
C ASN A 79 25.62 -6.98 -14.59
N LEU A 80 24.84 -6.13 -13.93
CA LEU A 80 25.37 -5.17 -12.96
C LEU A 80 25.11 -5.67 -11.54
N ASP A 81 26.15 -6.16 -10.87
CA ASP A 81 26.08 -6.66 -9.50
C ASP A 81 25.25 -5.74 -8.59
N VAL A 82 24.39 -6.35 -7.79
CA VAL A 82 23.74 -5.70 -6.66
C VAL A 82 24.40 -6.18 -5.38
N THR A 83 24.66 -5.25 -4.46
CA THR A 83 25.27 -5.57 -3.16
C THR A 83 24.45 -4.94 -2.04
N ALA A 84 23.83 -5.79 -1.23
CA ALA A 84 23.04 -5.45 -0.06
C ALA A 84 21.97 -4.35 -0.29
N VAL A 85 21.33 -4.35 -1.46
CA VAL A 85 20.28 -3.36 -1.78
C VAL A 85 18.97 -3.69 -1.05
N ASN A 86 18.23 -2.65 -0.67
CA ASN A 86 16.88 -2.77 -0.12
C ASN A 86 15.87 -2.27 -1.15
N LEU A 87 15.01 -3.16 -1.63
CA LEU A 87 14.05 -2.88 -2.70
C LEU A 87 12.63 -2.99 -2.15
N ALA A 88 11.89 -1.89 -2.16
CA ALA A 88 10.48 -1.86 -1.78
C ALA A 88 9.61 -1.86 -3.03
N PHE A 89 8.65 -2.78 -3.11
CA PHE A 89 7.74 -2.97 -4.23
C PHE A 89 6.30 -2.65 -3.86
N ASP A 90 5.63 -1.86 -4.69
CA ASP A 90 4.21 -1.48 -4.55
C ASP A 90 3.72 -0.89 -5.90
N ASP A 91 2.55 -1.29 -6.41
CA ASP A 91 2.04 -0.82 -7.72
C ASP A 91 1.93 0.71 -7.82
N ASN A 92 1.84 1.38 -6.67
CA ASN A 92 1.63 2.82 -6.58
C ASN A 92 2.95 3.61 -6.51
N PHE A 93 4.11 2.96 -6.43
CA PHE A 93 5.36 3.68 -6.59
C PHE A 93 5.51 4.15 -8.04
N PRO A 94 6.12 5.32 -8.30
CA PRO A 94 6.11 5.90 -9.64
C PRO A 94 7.07 5.17 -10.61
N ASP A 95 8.20 4.70 -10.10
CA ASP A 95 9.31 4.19 -10.89
C ASP A 95 9.22 2.67 -11.05
N ALA A 96 9.52 2.16 -12.24
CA ALA A 96 9.74 0.73 -12.45
C ALA A 96 11.16 0.35 -11.99
N LEU A 97 11.37 -0.92 -11.65
CA LEU A 97 12.72 -1.43 -11.37
C LEU A 97 13.55 -1.33 -12.65
N PRO A 98 14.79 -0.81 -12.65
CA PRO A 98 15.54 -0.69 -13.90
C PRO A 98 15.84 -2.05 -14.55
N ASP A 99 15.56 -2.18 -15.84
CA ASP A 99 15.98 -3.31 -16.70
C ASP A 99 17.49 -3.18 -16.99
N SER A 100 17.90 -2.26 -17.87
CA SER A 100 19.30 -2.17 -18.32
C SER A 100 20.15 -1.11 -17.61
N ALA A 101 19.96 -0.93 -16.30
CA ALA A 101 20.74 0.00 -15.49
C ALA A 101 20.91 -0.49 -14.05
N GLN A 102 21.88 0.09 -13.33
CA GLN A 102 22.17 -0.29 -11.94
C GLN A 102 20.90 -0.22 -11.08
N ILE A 103 20.53 -1.36 -10.49
CA ILE A 103 19.54 -1.41 -9.43
C ILE A 103 20.14 -0.82 -8.17
N LEU A 104 19.45 0.15 -7.59
CA LEU A 104 19.81 0.81 -6.33
C LEU A 104 18.73 0.52 -5.28
N SER A 105 19.06 0.76 -4.01
CA SER A 105 18.04 0.72 -2.96
C SER A 105 16.99 1.80 -3.22
N GLY A 106 15.71 1.43 -3.14
CA GLY A 106 14.64 2.34 -3.54
C GLY A 106 13.25 1.72 -3.48
N SER A 107 12.30 2.46 -4.02
CA SER A 107 10.88 2.11 -4.10
C SER A 107 10.47 2.01 -5.57
N TYR A 108 9.97 0.84 -5.96
CA TYR A 108 9.72 0.47 -7.35
C TYR A 108 8.36 -0.21 -7.52
N LYS A 109 7.81 -0.21 -8.73
CA LYS A 109 6.69 -1.10 -9.07
C LYS A 109 7.19 -2.53 -9.22
N PRO A 110 6.33 -3.54 -8.98
CA PRO A 110 6.59 -4.88 -9.51
C PRO A 110 6.91 -4.81 -11.00
N SER A 111 7.96 -5.48 -11.44
CA SER A 111 8.48 -5.38 -12.81
C SER A 111 8.85 -6.77 -13.33
N ASP A 112 8.73 -6.97 -14.63
CA ASP A 112 9.07 -8.18 -15.34
C ASP A 112 9.48 -7.75 -16.77
N TYR A 113 10.66 -8.18 -17.21
CA TYR A 113 11.23 -7.82 -18.51
C TYR A 113 11.50 -9.04 -19.41
N GLY A 114 11.17 -10.24 -18.93
CA GLY A 114 11.40 -11.50 -19.64
C GLY A 114 10.62 -11.58 -20.95
N ALA A 115 11.28 -12.05 -22.01
CA ALA A 115 10.60 -12.38 -23.27
C ALA A 115 9.90 -13.75 -23.20
N THR A 116 10.31 -14.59 -22.26
CA THR A 116 9.76 -15.93 -22.00
C THR A 116 8.98 -15.93 -20.71
N ALA A 117 7.92 -16.73 -20.64
CA ALA A 117 7.15 -16.86 -19.41
C ALA A 117 7.99 -17.51 -18.29
N ASP A 118 8.02 -16.89 -17.12
CA ASP A 118 8.77 -17.41 -15.98
C ASP A 118 8.25 -18.78 -15.53
N ALA A 119 9.19 -19.60 -15.07
CA ALA A 119 8.91 -20.92 -14.54
C ALA A 119 9.45 -21.05 -13.12
N PHE A 120 8.54 -21.17 -12.15
CA PHE A 120 8.90 -21.46 -10.76
C PHE A 120 8.69 -22.96 -10.48
N PRO A 121 9.73 -23.70 -10.08
CA PRO A 121 9.61 -25.11 -9.73
C PRO A 121 8.58 -25.36 -8.61
N ALA A 122 8.01 -26.57 -8.58
CA ALA A 122 7.15 -26.98 -7.46
C ALA A 122 7.91 -26.83 -6.13
N PRO A 123 7.27 -26.32 -5.06
CA PRO A 123 5.83 -26.24 -4.86
C PRO A 123 5.17 -24.90 -5.26
N ALA A 124 5.84 -24.04 -6.03
CA ALA A 124 5.21 -22.83 -6.54
C ALA A 124 3.98 -23.18 -7.43
N PRO A 125 2.88 -22.41 -7.33
CA PRO A 125 1.74 -22.58 -8.23
C PRO A 125 2.16 -22.26 -9.66
N ALA A 126 1.74 -23.07 -10.65
CA ALA A 126 2.12 -22.88 -12.05
C ALA A 126 1.71 -21.51 -12.62
N GLY A 127 2.43 -21.04 -13.64
CA GLY A 127 2.12 -19.80 -14.36
C GLY A 127 0.82 -19.87 -15.19
N PRO A 128 0.52 -18.81 -15.97
CA PRO A 128 1.33 -17.60 -16.13
C PRO A 128 1.31 -16.70 -14.88
N TYR A 129 2.29 -15.81 -14.78
CA TYR A 129 2.37 -14.79 -13.75
C TYR A 129 2.30 -13.40 -14.40
N ALA A 130 1.96 -12.41 -13.60
CA ALA A 130 1.99 -11.01 -13.99
C ALA A 130 2.66 -10.23 -12.86
N ALA A 131 3.40 -9.17 -13.19
CA ALA A 131 3.92 -8.20 -12.24
C ALA A 131 2.87 -7.12 -11.93
N ASP A 132 1.85 -7.49 -11.14
CA ASP A 132 0.76 -6.60 -10.75
C ASP A 132 0.19 -7.02 -9.37
N PHE A 133 0.46 -6.24 -8.33
CA PHE A 133 -0.03 -6.55 -6.98
C PHE A 133 -1.54 -6.31 -6.83
N LYS A 134 -2.24 -5.72 -7.80
CA LYS A 134 -3.71 -5.59 -7.78
C LYS A 134 -4.40 -6.92 -7.79
N THR A 135 -3.75 -7.98 -8.29
CA THR A 135 -4.27 -9.36 -8.22
C THR A 135 -4.64 -9.78 -6.80
N PHE A 136 -3.98 -9.21 -5.78
CA PHE A 136 -4.27 -9.51 -4.38
C PHE A 136 -5.49 -8.76 -3.81
N ARG A 137 -6.09 -7.82 -4.55
CA ARG A 137 -7.26 -7.05 -4.09
C ARG A 137 -8.45 -7.97 -3.79
N GLY A 138 -8.95 -7.90 -2.56
CA GLY A 138 -10.09 -8.68 -2.06
C GLY A 138 -9.71 -10.04 -1.46
N VAL A 139 -8.46 -10.49 -1.62
CA VAL A 139 -7.98 -11.75 -1.02
C VAL A 139 -8.06 -11.68 0.51
N ASN A 140 -8.35 -12.81 1.16
CA ASN A 140 -8.25 -12.92 2.62
C ASN A 140 -6.77 -12.76 3.03
N PRO A 141 -6.41 -11.72 3.79
CA PRO A 141 -5.02 -11.48 4.15
C PRO A 141 -4.46 -12.51 5.14
N ASN A 142 -5.31 -13.23 5.87
CA ASN A 142 -4.88 -14.12 6.95
C ASN A 142 -4.48 -15.51 6.43
N GLY A 143 -3.37 -16.01 6.97
CA GLY A 143 -2.77 -17.29 6.62
C GLY A 143 -1.32 -17.11 6.18
N THR A 144 -0.78 -18.10 5.48
CA THR A 144 0.64 -18.12 5.11
C THR A 144 0.86 -17.47 3.74
N TRP A 145 1.53 -16.33 3.72
CA TRP A 145 2.09 -15.76 2.50
C TRP A 145 3.43 -16.41 2.19
N ARG A 146 3.72 -16.58 0.91
CA ARG A 146 4.90 -17.31 0.42
C ARG A 146 5.64 -16.44 -0.57
N LEU A 147 6.94 -16.29 -0.37
CA LEU A 147 7.86 -15.71 -1.33
C LEU A 147 8.70 -16.85 -1.92
N TYR A 148 8.59 -17.04 -3.23
CA TYR A 148 9.44 -17.93 -3.99
C TYR A 148 10.51 -17.09 -4.67
N ILE A 149 11.76 -17.51 -4.60
CA ILE A 149 12.89 -16.88 -5.29
C ILE A 149 13.57 -17.94 -6.13
N ASN A 150 13.78 -17.67 -7.42
CA ASN A 150 14.48 -18.56 -8.33
C ASN A 150 15.62 -17.79 -8.98
N ASP A 151 16.77 -18.46 -9.12
CA ASP A 151 17.84 -18.03 -10.01
C ASP A 151 17.65 -18.82 -11.32
N ASP A 152 17.30 -18.16 -12.42
CA ASP A 152 16.86 -18.85 -13.63
C ASP A 152 17.99 -19.14 -14.63
N ALA A 153 19.17 -18.53 -14.44
CA ALA A 153 20.35 -18.72 -15.29
C ALA A 153 21.58 -19.18 -14.50
N GLY A 154 22.60 -19.62 -15.24
CA GLY A 154 23.80 -20.24 -14.68
C GLY A 154 24.95 -19.26 -14.46
N ALA A 155 25.87 -19.63 -13.56
CA ALA A 155 27.19 -19.04 -13.28
C ALA A 155 27.26 -18.04 -12.13
N ASP A 156 26.11 -17.54 -11.70
CA ASP A 156 26.01 -16.49 -10.70
C ASP A 156 25.38 -17.00 -9.40
N SER A 157 25.54 -16.22 -8.34
CA SER A 157 24.89 -16.50 -7.06
C SER A 157 24.85 -15.26 -6.19
N GLY A 158 24.03 -15.34 -5.16
CA GLY A 158 23.77 -14.28 -4.23
C GLY A 158 22.86 -14.71 -3.10
N ASN A 159 22.21 -13.74 -2.49
CA ASN A 159 21.33 -13.96 -1.35
C ASN A 159 20.46 -12.74 -1.06
N LEU A 160 19.35 -13.00 -0.38
CA LEU A 160 18.57 -12.02 0.35
C LEU A 160 18.96 -12.09 1.83
N ALA A 161 19.96 -11.30 2.23
CA ALA A 161 20.64 -11.46 3.52
C ALA A 161 19.76 -11.22 4.75
N GLN A 162 18.76 -10.33 4.63
CA GLN A 162 17.93 -9.87 5.76
C GLN A 162 16.46 -10.25 5.58
N GLY A 163 16.19 -11.17 4.65
CA GLY A 163 14.86 -11.66 4.33
C GLY A 163 13.96 -10.57 3.74
N TRP A 164 12.68 -10.62 4.05
CA TRP A 164 11.67 -9.76 3.42
C TRP A 164 10.58 -9.31 4.39
N GLU A 165 9.92 -8.22 4.00
CA GLU A 165 8.76 -7.66 4.67
C GLU A 165 7.54 -7.69 3.74
N LEU A 166 6.39 -8.02 4.30
CA LEU A 166 5.08 -7.94 3.67
C LEU A 166 4.27 -6.87 4.40
N ARG A 167 3.89 -5.84 3.67
CA ARG A 167 3.01 -4.77 4.14
C ARG A 167 1.63 -4.94 3.52
N LEU A 168 0.62 -5.18 4.35
CA LEU A 168 -0.75 -5.38 3.91
C LEU A 168 -1.62 -4.20 4.33
N PHE A 169 -2.26 -3.61 3.33
CA PHE A 169 -3.42 -2.75 3.53
C PHE A 169 -4.66 -3.63 3.40
N HIS A 170 -5.56 -3.55 4.36
CA HIS A 170 -6.72 -4.43 4.39
C HIS A 170 -7.92 -3.74 4.99
N GLY A 171 -9.14 -4.14 4.64
CA GLY A 171 -10.33 -3.51 5.20
C GLY A 171 -11.67 -4.14 4.87
N ALA A 172 -12.68 -3.71 5.63
CA ALA A 172 -14.06 -4.15 5.45
C ALA A 172 -14.66 -3.54 4.18
N ASN A 173 -15.42 -4.36 3.44
CA ASN A 173 -16.14 -3.98 2.21
C ASN A 173 -15.26 -3.19 1.23
N PRO A 174 -14.22 -3.81 0.66
CA PRO A 174 -13.38 -3.12 -0.30
C PRO A 174 -14.15 -2.67 -1.55
N VAL A 175 -13.74 -1.52 -2.08
CA VAL A 175 -14.26 -0.86 -3.28
C VAL A 175 -13.05 -0.38 -4.05
N PHE A 176 -12.87 -0.95 -5.24
CA PHE A 176 -11.68 -0.74 -6.07
C PHE A 176 -12.00 0.11 -7.30
N GLY A 177 -11.03 0.94 -7.67
CA GLY A 177 -10.85 1.49 -9.00
C GLY A 177 -10.02 0.56 -9.91
N ASP A 178 -9.82 1.00 -11.15
CA ASP A 178 -8.95 0.39 -12.14
C ASP A 178 -7.62 1.18 -12.27
N ASP A 179 -7.01 1.21 -13.45
CA ASP A 179 -5.71 1.85 -13.69
C ASP A 179 -5.84 3.26 -14.28
N GLY A 180 -7.07 3.67 -14.58
CA GLY A 180 -7.37 4.99 -15.12
C GLY A 180 -7.89 5.95 -14.06
N ASP A 181 -8.14 7.19 -14.47
CA ASP A 181 -8.72 8.20 -13.59
C ASP A 181 -10.13 7.82 -13.14
N ASN A 182 -10.30 7.44 -11.88
CA ASN A 182 -11.57 6.95 -11.38
C ASN A 182 -12.38 7.98 -10.62
N LEU A 183 -13.70 7.83 -10.67
CA LEU A 183 -14.63 8.54 -9.79
C LEU A 183 -15.21 7.59 -8.75
N ILE A 184 -14.61 7.58 -7.57
CA ILE A 184 -14.95 6.69 -6.47
C ILE A 184 -15.95 7.36 -5.55
N LYS A 185 -17.20 6.94 -5.65
CA LYS A 185 -18.29 7.49 -4.83
C LYS A 185 -18.39 6.73 -3.51
N LEU A 186 -18.18 7.44 -2.41
CA LEU A 186 -18.33 6.84 -1.08
C LEU A 186 -19.79 6.41 -0.82
N LYS A 187 -19.96 5.19 -0.30
CA LYS A 187 -21.23 4.50 -0.03
C LYS A 187 -21.70 4.70 1.42
N LYS A 188 -22.92 4.23 1.72
CA LYS A 188 -23.60 4.37 3.04
C LYS A 188 -23.10 3.42 4.12
N SER A 189 -22.43 2.35 3.72
CA SER A 189 -21.75 1.42 4.62
C SER A 189 -20.36 1.95 4.96
N ILE A 190 -19.70 1.36 5.95
CA ILE A 190 -18.24 1.50 6.07
C ILE A 190 -17.62 0.69 4.96
N ASN A 191 -16.83 1.37 4.14
CA ASN A 191 -16.09 0.71 3.09
C ASN A 191 -14.65 1.18 3.11
N THR A 192 -13.95 0.51 2.21
CA THR A 192 -12.53 0.56 2.06
C THR A 192 -12.27 0.88 0.62
N TYR A 193 -11.69 2.04 0.33
CA TYR A 193 -11.55 2.53 -1.03
C TYR A 193 -10.09 2.49 -1.42
N ALA A 194 -9.84 1.95 -2.60
CA ALA A 194 -8.55 2.05 -3.26
C ALA A 194 -8.80 2.39 -4.72
N GLY A 195 -8.23 3.48 -5.21
CA GLY A 195 -8.38 3.90 -6.59
C GLY A 195 -7.44 3.15 -7.52
N GLY A 196 -6.19 2.95 -7.10
CA GLY A 196 -5.14 2.41 -7.94
C GLY A 196 -4.30 3.51 -8.57
N PRO A 197 -3.56 3.18 -9.63
CA PRO A 197 -2.88 4.16 -10.44
C PRO A 197 -3.86 5.10 -11.15
N GLY A 198 -3.42 6.32 -11.43
CA GLY A 198 -4.23 7.33 -12.12
C GLY A 198 -4.48 8.55 -11.24
N ALA A 199 -5.26 9.50 -11.75
CA ALA A 199 -5.69 10.68 -11.02
C ALA A 199 -7.12 10.50 -10.49
N ASP A 200 -7.24 9.92 -9.30
CA ASP A 200 -8.52 9.47 -8.76
C ASP A 200 -9.29 10.55 -8.02
N THR A 201 -10.61 10.39 -8.04
CA THR A 201 -11.56 11.31 -7.42
C THR A 201 -12.41 10.61 -6.38
N TYR A 202 -12.11 10.83 -5.11
CA TYR A 202 -12.91 10.32 -4.01
C TYR A 202 -14.04 11.30 -3.69
N ARG A 203 -15.24 10.99 -4.19
CA ARG A 203 -16.41 11.85 -4.04
C ARG A 203 -17.18 11.54 -2.76
N LEU A 204 -17.17 12.49 -1.84
CA LEU A 204 -17.93 12.54 -0.61
C LEU A 204 -19.37 13.00 -0.92
N GLY A 205 -20.26 12.03 -1.15
CA GLY A 205 -21.67 12.30 -1.48
C GLY A 205 -22.60 12.34 -0.26
N LYS A 206 -23.88 12.71 -0.47
CA LYS A 206 -24.96 12.59 0.54
C LYS A 206 -25.10 11.18 1.14
N LYS A 207 -24.61 10.18 0.40
CA LYS A 207 -24.64 8.76 0.75
C LYS A 207 -23.41 8.30 1.52
N ALA A 208 -22.35 9.09 1.65
CA ALA A 208 -21.17 8.69 2.41
C ALA A 208 -21.49 8.58 3.91
N THR A 209 -20.86 7.63 4.59
CA THR A 209 -21.04 7.42 6.03
C THR A 209 -20.51 8.63 6.77
N ARG A 210 -21.40 9.45 7.34
CA ARG A 210 -20.97 10.54 8.24
C ARG A 210 -20.45 9.95 9.54
N SER A 211 -19.61 10.70 10.26
CA SER A 211 -18.82 10.33 11.47
C SER A 211 -19.61 9.82 12.69
N THR A 212 -20.86 9.39 12.49
CA THR A 212 -21.91 9.01 13.43
C THR A 212 -21.49 8.07 14.56
N TYR A 213 -20.38 7.32 14.45
CA TYR A 213 -19.96 6.41 15.52
C TYR A 213 -18.46 6.42 15.89
N LEU A 214 -17.58 7.13 15.17
CA LEU A 214 -16.08 7.14 15.31
C LEU A 214 -15.37 5.77 15.29
N ARG A 215 -16.08 4.67 15.49
CA ARG A 215 -15.61 3.27 15.47
C ARG A 215 -15.74 2.63 14.09
N LYS A 216 -16.27 3.38 13.12
CA LYS A 216 -16.76 2.92 11.82
C LYS A 216 -16.61 4.06 10.82
N LEU A 217 -15.43 4.18 10.20
CA LEU A 217 -15.07 5.26 9.27
C LEU A 217 -14.66 4.68 7.94
N ASP A 218 -15.02 5.37 6.87
CA ASP A 218 -14.46 5.11 5.54
C ASP A 218 -12.95 5.38 5.56
N HIS A 219 -12.20 4.59 4.78
CA HIS A 219 -10.75 4.70 4.67
C HIS A 219 -10.34 4.63 3.19
N ILE A 220 -9.44 5.52 2.79
CA ILE A 220 -8.78 5.51 1.48
C ILE A 220 -7.35 5.03 1.70
N THR A 221 -6.89 4.01 0.98
CA THR A 221 -5.62 3.29 1.28
C THR A 221 -4.44 3.65 0.39
N ASP A 222 -4.70 4.33 -0.70
CA ASP A 222 -3.75 4.61 -1.77
C ASP A 222 -3.92 6.04 -2.28
N PHE A 223 -4.30 6.95 -1.40
CA PHE A 223 -4.43 8.34 -1.80
C PHE A 223 -3.07 8.88 -2.27
N ASP A 224 -2.96 9.22 -3.55
CA ASP A 224 -1.82 9.94 -4.12
C ASP A 224 -1.98 11.43 -3.87
N THR A 225 -1.13 12.02 -3.02
CA THR A 225 -1.19 13.45 -2.70
C THR A 225 -0.87 14.38 -3.88
N VAL A 226 -0.33 13.85 -4.97
CA VAL A 226 0.00 14.59 -6.19
C VAL A 226 -1.17 14.55 -7.17
N ASN A 227 -1.71 13.36 -7.45
CA ASN A 227 -2.66 13.14 -8.54
C ASN A 227 -4.11 13.05 -8.07
N ASP A 228 -4.36 12.54 -6.87
CA ASP A 228 -5.72 12.31 -6.39
C ASP A 228 -6.37 13.58 -5.84
N ARG A 229 -7.69 13.55 -5.86
CA ARG A 229 -8.55 14.63 -5.39
C ARG A 229 -9.68 14.13 -4.52
N ILE A 230 -10.02 14.95 -3.52
CA ILE A 230 -11.21 14.77 -2.71
C ILE A 230 -12.29 15.69 -3.27
N ASP A 231 -13.36 15.11 -3.80
CA ASP A 231 -14.55 15.89 -4.20
C ASP A 231 -15.53 15.92 -3.03
N TYR A 232 -15.68 17.09 -2.42
CA TYR A 232 -16.49 17.24 -1.22
C TYR A 232 -17.99 17.48 -1.51
N GLY A 233 -18.40 17.52 -2.78
CA GLY A 233 -19.80 17.55 -3.20
C GLY A 233 -20.60 18.80 -2.79
N PHE A 234 -19.97 19.85 -2.26
CA PHE A 234 -20.61 21.10 -1.84
C PHE A 234 -20.12 22.29 -2.67
N LYS A 235 -21.05 23.12 -3.17
CA LYS A 235 -20.74 24.27 -4.02
C LYS A 235 -19.86 25.34 -3.31
N GLY A 236 -18.75 25.70 -3.95
CA GLY A 236 -17.95 26.91 -3.69
C GLY A 236 -16.51 26.65 -3.21
N PRO A 237 -15.60 27.61 -3.43
CA PRO A 237 -14.17 27.47 -3.12
C PRO A 237 -13.91 27.19 -1.64
N ARG A 238 -12.89 26.38 -1.37
CA ARG A 238 -12.46 25.98 -0.04
C ARG A 238 -11.19 26.73 0.36
N PRO A 239 -11.03 27.07 1.65
CA PRO A 239 -9.72 27.53 2.13
C PRO A 239 -8.69 26.40 2.00
N PHE A 240 -7.40 26.76 1.95
CA PHE A 240 -6.31 25.79 2.03
C PHE A 240 -6.45 24.89 3.25
N GLY A 241 -6.05 23.63 3.08
CA GLY A 241 -6.07 22.64 4.14
C GLY A 241 -5.18 23.03 5.30
N LYS A 242 -5.62 22.69 6.50
CA LYS A 242 -4.84 22.93 7.71
C LYS A 242 -4.40 21.61 8.34
N ASP A 243 -3.14 21.52 8.72
CA ASP A 243 -2.71 20.50 9.68
C ASP A 243 -3.12 20.93 11.10
N PHE A 244 -3.94 20.10 11.74
CA PHE A 244 -4.38 20.31 13.10
C PHE A 244 -3.48 19.60 14.12
N GLY A 245 -2.44 18.88 13.69
CA GLY A 245 -1.54 18.11 14.53
C GLY A 245 -2.21 16.88 15.14
N SER A 246 -1.64 16.36 16.23
CA SER A 246 -2.04 15.05 16.76
C SER A 246 -3.13 15.09 17.85
N LEU A 247 -3.74 13.92 18.07
CA LEU A 247 -4.61 13.54 19.17
C LEU A 247 -4.14 12.20 19.77
N SER A 248 -4.24 12.05 21.09
CA SER A 248 -3.89 10.79 21.74
C SER A 248 -4.94 9.67 21.54
N SER A 249 -6.18 10.02 21.19
CA SER A 249 -7.22 9.02 20.90
C SER A 249 -8.36 9.60 20.07
N LEU A 250 -8.98 8.75 19.26
CA LEU A 250 -10.12 9.12 18.43
C LEU A 250 -11.42 8.95 19.22
N ASN A 251 -11.81 10.01 19.93
CA ASN A 251 -13.08 10.03 20.65
C ASN A 251 -13.77 11.40 20.55
N ALA A 252 -15.09 11.41 20.77
CA ALA A 252 -15.90 12.61 20.57
C ALA A 252 -15.49 13.78 21.49
N ARG A 253 -14.99 13.49 22.70
CA ARG A 253 -14.52 14.51 23.65
C ARG A 253 -13.22 15.16 23.15
N ALA A 254 -12.26 14.37 22.69
CA ALA A 254 -11.01 14.85 22.12
C ALA A 254 -11.24 15.69 20.86
N LEU A 255 -12.07 15.19 19.93
CA LEU A 255 -12.43 15.91 18.70
C LEU A 255 -13.11 17.24 18.99
N LYS A 256 -14.11 17.28 19.87
CA LYS A 256 -14.78 18.55 20.26
C LYS A 256 -13.83 19.54 20.94
N LYS A 257 -12.87 19.05 21.73
CA LYS A 257 -11.86 19.90 22.40
C LYS A 257 -10.90 20.52 21.38
N LYS A 258 -10.45 19.74 20.40
CA LYS A 258 -9.50 20.15 19.36
C LYS A 258 -10.14 21.09 18.32
N PHE A 259 -11.32 20.70 17.85
CA PHE A 259 -12.03 21.35 16.75
C PHE A 259 -13.16 22.25 17.25
N LYS A 260 -12.79 23.26 18.06
CA LYS A 260 -13.72 24.31 18.50
C LYS A 260 -14.11 25.24 17.33
N PRO A 261 -15.22 26.01 17.44
CA PRO A 261 -15.64 26.95 16.38
C PRO A 261 -14.60 27.98 15.93
N ASN A 262 -13.65 28.34 16.80
CA ASN A 262 -12.55 29.24 16.46
C ASN A 262 -11.38 28.53 15.75
N LYS A 263 -11.28 27.20 15.83
CA LYS A 263 -10.21 26.39 15.21
C LYS A 263 -10.67 25.73 13.91
N LEU A 264 -11.89 25.18 13.87
CA LEU A 264 -12.49 24.57 12.68
C LEU A 264 -13.62 25.48 12.16
N LYS A 265 -13.30 26.35 11.20
CA LYS A 265 -14.24 27.31 10.62
C LYS A 265 -15.25 26.64 9.69
N LYS A 266 -16.36 27.31 9.39
CA LYS A 266 -17.33 26.84 8.38
C LYS A 266 -16.60 26.53 7.08
N LYS A 267 -16.94 25.41 6.45
CA LYS A 267 -16.33 24.89 5.23
C LYS A 267 -14.82 24.60 5.29
N ALA A 268 -14.17 24.74 6.45
CA ALA A 268 -12.78 24.37 6.60
C ALA A 268 -12.61 22.85 6.43
N TRP A 269 -11.45 22.47 5.94
CA TRP A 269 -11.00 21.10 5.97
C TRP A 269 -9.56 21.08 6.47
N GLY A 270 -9.07 19.90 6.77
CA GLY A 270 -7.68 19.71 7.11
C GLY A 270 -7.43 18.29 7.58
N THR A 271 -6.22 18.07 8.08
CA THR A 271 -5.80 16.76 8.53
C THR A 271 -5.38 16.77 9.98
N PHE A 272 -5.39 15.60 10.60
CA PHE A 272 -4.88 15.40 11.94
C PHE A 272 -4.48 13.94 12.10
N THR A 273 -3.63 13.68 13.08
CA THR A 273 -3.21 12.32 13.39
C THR A 273 -3.78 11.83 14.71
N VAL A 274 -3.93 10.52 14.85
CA VAL A 274 -4.31 9.87 16.10
C VAL A 274 -3.37 8.70 16.37
N GLY A 275 -2.81 8.66 17.57
CA GLY A 275 -1.91 7.59 18.01
C GLY A 275 -0.64 8.15 18.63
N SER A 276 0.21 7.24 19.11
CA SER A 276 1.53 7.55 19.64
C SER A 276 2.42 6.33 19.42
N GLY A 277 3.59 6.50 18.80
CA GLY A 277 4.53 5.39 18.57
C GLY A 277 5.22 5.35 17.20
N GLY A 278 5.14 6.41 16.38
CA GLY A 278 5.79 6.46 15.07
C GLY A 278 4.85 6.10 13.90
N PRO A 279 5.36 6.13 12.65
CA PRO A 279 4.56 6.09 11.41
C PRO A 279 3.62 4.90 11.29
N GLU A 280 3.97 3.75 11.88
CA GLU A 280 3.19 2.51 11.78
C GLU A 280 2.01 2.43 12.78
N SER A 281 2.02 3.28 13.81
CA SER A 281 0.99 3.32 14.86
C SER A 281 0.14 4.58 14.82
N GLU A 282 0.53 5.55 14.00
CA GLU A 282 -0.12 6.84 13.84
C GLU A 282 -1.08 6.81 12.64
N ARG A 283 -2.35 7.08 12.90
CA ARG A 283 -3.41 7.08 11.89
C ARG A 283 -3.68 8.51 11.44
N THR A 284 -3.78 8.73 10.14
CA THR A 284 -4.02 10.06 9.56
C THR A 284 -5.46 10.19 9.08
N PHE A 285 -6.08 11.32 9.42
CA PHE A 285 -7.48 11.58 9.12
C PHE A 285 -7.67 12.90 8.39
N LEU A 286 -8.55 12.88 7.41
CA LEU A 286 -9.13 14.04 6.78
C LEU A 286 -10.43 14.41 7.50
N ILE A 287 -10.48 15.64 8.03
CA ILE A 287 -11.70 16.25 8.58
C ILE A 287 -12.22 17.29 7.60
N LEU A 288 -13.49 17.17 7.23
CA LEU A 288 -14.16 18.18 6.41
C LEU A 288 -15.38 18.70 7.16
N ASN A 289 -15.36 20.00 7.41
CA ASN A 289 -16.40 20.68 8.15
C ASN A 289 -17.53 21.12 7.22
N ASP A 290 -18.73 21.17 7.78
CA ASP A 290 -19.92 21.61 7.10
C ASP A 290 -20.11 23.15 7.15
N LEU A 291 -21.36 23.62 7.04
CA LEU A 291 -21.71 25.04 7.08
C LEU A 291 -21.75 25.66 8.51
N LYS A 292 -21.48 24.88 9.56
CA LYS A 292 -21.43 25.32 10.95
C LYS A 292 -20.02 25.15 11.48
N ALA A 293 -19.54 26.10 12.30
CA ALA A 293 -18.18 26.05 12.82
C ALA A 293 -18.07 25.08 14.02
N GLY A 294 -16.91 24.44 14.15
CA GLY A 294 -16.59 23.45 15.19
C GLY A 294 -17.03 22.04 14.81
N PHE A 295 -16.47 21.00 15.44
CA PHE A 295 -16.77 19.62 15.05
C PHE A 295 -18.16 19.15 15.50
N GLN A 296 -18.84 18.47 14.59
CA GLN A 296 -20.21 18.00 14.69
C GLN A 296 -20.29 16.56 14.18
N LEU A 297 -20.28 15.63 15.13
CA LEU A 297 -20.18 14.19 14.89
C LEU A 297 -21.11 13.62 13.80
N LYS A 298 -22.35 14.14 13.67
CA LYS A 298 -23.33 13.62 12.71
C LYS A 298 -23.33 14.35 11.36
N ARG A 299 -22.60 15.46 11.24
CA ARG A 299 -22.67 16.34 10.06
C ARG A 299 -21.35 16.43 9.32
N ASP A 300 -20.25 16.45 10.06
CA ASP A 300 -18.92 16.55 9.48
C ASP A 300 -18.43 15.19 8.99
N PHE A 301 -17.62 15.25 7.94
CA PHE A 301 -16.96 14.08 7.39
C PHE A 301 -15.63 13.88 8.07
N LEU A 302 -15.38 12.62 8.41
CA LEU A 302 -14.12 12.14 8.91
C LEU A 302 -13.78 10.91 8.08
N VAL A 303 -12.71 11.00 7.32
CA VAL A 303 -12.22 9.92 6.46
C VAL A 303 -10.82 9.61 6.93
N GLU A 304 -10.52 8.35 7.14
CA GLU A 304 -9.14 7.93 7.37
C GLU A 304 -8.41 7.91 6.02
N ILE A 305 -7.16 8.35 5.98
CA ILE A 305 -6.30 8.35 4.78
C ILE A 305 -4.87 7.92 5.14
N THR A 306 -4.72 7.01 6.10
CA THR A 306 -3.42 6.53 6.57
C THR A 306 -2.68 5.80 5.45
N GLY A 307 -1.35 5.95 5.37
CA GLY A 307 -0.54 5.25 4.36
C GLY A 307 -0.66 5.80 2.93
N TYR A 308 -1.08 7.07 2.81
CA TYR A 308 -1.01 7.84 1.58
C TYR A 308 0.44 7.99 1.08
N PHE A 309 0.61 8.32 -0.20
CA PHE A 309 1.92 8.53 -0.82
C PHE A 309 1.94 9.82 -1.65
N GLY A 310 3.06 10.08 -2.33
CA GLY A 310 3.30 11.32 -3.08
C GLY A 310 4.11 12.34 -2.30
N SER A 311 4.59 13.36 -3.02
CA SER A 311 5.54 14.36 -2.50
C SER A 311 4.86 15.57 -1.85
N ASN A 312 3.55 15.71 -2.02
CA ASN A 312 2.80 16.84 -1.50
C ASN A 312 2.41 16.60 -0.03
N ALA A 313 2.54 17.64 0.78
CA ALA A 313 1.93 17.64 2.10
C ALA A 313 0.41 17.49 1.99
N LEU A 314 -0.22 16.74 2.90
CA LEU A 314 -1.68 16.61 2.94
C LEU A 314 -2.45 17.92 3.15
N THR A 315 -1.79 18.99 3.57
CA THR A 315 -2.41 20.32 3.61
C THR A 315 -2.65 20.90 2.21
N ASN A 316 -1.98 20.34 1.20
CA ASN A 316 -2.04 20.74 -0.20
C ASN A 316 -2.91 19.81 -1.05
N LEU A 317 -3.65 18.89 -0.43
CA LEU A 317 -4.59 18.04 -1.17
C LEU A 317 -5.51 18.87 -2.06
N ASN A 318 -5.77 18.36 -3.25
CA ASN A 318 -6.74 18.94 -4.17
C ASN A 318 -8.17 18.61 -3.69
N VAL A 319 -8.71 19.47 -2.83
CA VAL A 319 -10.09 19.35 -2.32
C VAL A 319 -11.01 20.29 -3.09
N ILE A 320 -11.87 19.71 -3.93
CA ILE A 320 -12.79 20.42 -4.84
C ILE A 320 -14.24 20.44 -4.37
#